data_AF-U7Q0T5-F1
#
_entry.id   AF-U7Q0T5-F1
#
_cell.length_a   1.000
_cell.length_b   1.000
_cell.length_c   1.000
_cell.angle_alpha   90.00
_cell.angle_beta   90.00
_cell.angle_gamma   90.00
#
_symmetry.space_group_name_H-M   'P 1'
#
loop_
_entity.id
_entity.type
_entity.pdbx_description
1 polymer ?
#
loop_
_entity_poly.entity_id
_entity_poly.type
_entity_poly.pdbx_seq_one_letter_code
_entity_poly.pdbx_strand_id
1 'polypeptide(L)'
;MYNLKYANPGVSDEEVYEACRAASIHDRILSFVNGYDTKVGDRGTRLSGGEKQRVAIARTILKNPKIIMLDEATSALDSETEQQIQAKLIRGGSLGQDRTLLIIALSSFMLAR
;
A
#
# COMPACT_ATOMS: atom_id res chain seq x y z
N MET A 1 4.25 -1.61 14.38
CA MET A 1 5.27 -1.75 13.31
C MET A 1 5.33 -3.16 12.69
N TYR A 2 5.37 -4.21 13.52
CA TYR A 2 5.58 -5.63 13.18
C TYR A 2 4.94 -6.14 11.87
N ASN A 3 3.64 -5.90 11.64
CA ASN A 3 2.92 -6.46 10.49
C ASN A 3 3.43 -5.95 9.13
N LEU A 4 4.00 -4.74 9.09
CA LEU A 4 4.57 -4.15 7.88
C LEU A 4 5.98 -4.71 7.62
N LYS A 5 6.82 -4.74 8.66
CA LYS A 5 8.17 -5.32 8.61
C LYS A 5 8.19 -6.82 8.32
N TYR A 6 7.09 -7.53 8.50
CA TYR A 6 6.99 -8.92 8.05
C TYR A 6 7.28 -9.07 6.53
N ALA A 7 7.06 -8.02 5.73
CA ALA A 7 7.42 -8.04 4.32
C ALA A 7 8.94 -8.06 4.06
N ASN A 8 9.71 -7.43 4.93
CA ASN A 8 11.16 -7.36 4.90
C ASN A 8 11.67 -6.95 6.30
N PRO A 9 12.12 -7.90 7.16
CA PRO A 9 12.47 -7.59 8.54
C PRO A 9 13.64 -6.60 8.72
N GLY A 10 14.48 -6.45 7.68
CA GLY A 10 15.67 -5.59 7.72
C GLY A 10 15.40 -4.11 7.46
N VAL A 11 14.17 -3.72 7.09
CA VAL A 11 13.86 -2.31 6.81
C VAL A 11 13.85 -1.47 8.08
N SER A 12 14.32 -0.25 7.95
CA SER A 12 14.21 0.81 8.96
C SER A 12 12.75 1.23 9.18
N ASP A 13 12.49 1.94 10.27
CA ASP A 13 11.16 2.48 10.55
C ASP A 13 10.76 3.56 9.53
N GLU A 14 11.73 4.36 9.08
CA GLU A 14 11.50 5.40 8.07
C GLU A 14 11.07 4.80 6.73
N GLU A 15 11.72 3.71 6.28
CA GLU A 15 11.29 2.99 5.07
C GLU A 15 9.85 2.48 5.18
N VAL A 16 9.43 2.04 6.39
CA VAL A 16 8.03 1.66 6.63
C VAL A 16 7.10 2.86 6.53
N TYR A 17 7.48 4.01 7.08
CA TYR A 17 6.69 5.23 6.97
C TYR A 17 6.53 5.67 5.51
N GLU A 18 7.62 5.69 4.75
CA GLU A 18 7.60 6.03 3.33
C GLU A 18 6.73 5.06 2.53
N ALA A 19 6.83 3.74 2.78
CA ALA A 19 5.96 2.76 2.13
C ALA A 19 4.48 2.96 2.47
N CYS A 20 4.16 3.32 3.72
CA CYS A 20 2.79 3.63 4.13
C CYS A 20 2.28 4.96 3.56
N ARG A 21 3.14 5.98 3.39
CA ARG A 21 2.78 7.24 2.73
C ARG A 21 2.55 7.01 1.25
N ALA A 22 3.38 6.19 0.61
CA ALA A 22 3.21 5.76 -0.78
C ALA A 22 1.88 5.03 -1.01
N ALA A 23 1.48 4.18 -0.05
CA ALA A 23 0.20 3.47 -0.08
C ALA A 23 -0.99 4.27 0.49
N SER A 24 -0.83 5.58 0.75
CA SER A 24 -1.86 6.47 1.32
C SER A 24 -2.56 5.91 2.58
N ILE A 25 -1.78 5.34 3.51
CA ILE A 25 -2.29 4.80 4.78
C ILE A 25 -1.54 5.28 6.02
N HIS A 26 -0.44 6.02 5.86
CA HIS A 26 0.35 6.54 6.98
C HIS A 26 -0.47 7.35 7.99
N ASP A 27 -1.13 8.42 7.53
CA ASP A 27 -1.92 9.29 8.41
C ASP A 27 -3.10 8.55 9.03
N ARG A 28 -3.67 7.60 8.28
CA ARG A 28 -4.73 6.74 8.79
C ARG A 28 -4.22 5.85 9.93
N ILE A 29 -3.04 5.26 9.80
CA ILE A 29 -2.42 4.48 10.88
C ILE A 29 -2.15 5.37 12.09
N LEU A 30 -1.63 6.60 11.89
CA LEU A 30 -1.39 7.55 12.97
C LEU A 30 -2.69 7.99 13.68
N SER A 31 -3.83 7.97 12.99
CA SER A 31 -5.14 8.24 13.60
C SER A 31 -5.65 7.13 14.52
N PHE A 32 -5.05 5.94 14.48
CA PHE A 32 -5.41 4.86 15.40
C PHE A 32 -4.92 5.16 16.81
N VAL A 33 -5.64 4.65 17.82
CA VAL A 33 -5.34 4.89 19.25
C VAL A 33 -3.88 4.60 19.62
N ASN A 34 -3.25 3.59 19.01
CA ASN A 34 -1.87 3.22 19.27
C ASN A 34 -0.97 3.37 18.02
N GLY A 35 -1.39 4.17 17.04
CA GLY A 35 -0.62 4.39 15.82
C GLY A 35 -0.22 3.06 15.14
N TYR A 36 1.06 2.97 14.80
CA TYR A 36 1.69 1.78 14.21
C TYR A 36 1.67 0.54 15.12
N ASP A 37 1.49 0.70 16.42
CA ASP A 37 1.43 -0.39 17.40
C ASP A 37 0.01 -0.85 17.71
N THR A 38 -0.96 -0.29 16.98
CA THR A 38 -2.34 -0.76 16.99
C THR A 38 -2.41 -2.23 16.63
N LYS A 39 -2.92 -3.04 17.56
CA LYS A 39 -3.25 -4.43 17.28
C LYS A 39 -4.43 -4.45 16.30
N VAL A 40 -4.25 -5.13 15.17
CA VAL A 40 -5.26 -5.17 14.09
C VAL A 40 -6.14 -6.43 14.13
N GLY A 41 -5.91 -7.33 15.09
CA GLY A 41 -6.60 -8.63 15.16
C GLY A 41 -6.12 -9.63 14.12
N ASP A 42 -6.59 -10.87 14.22
CA ASP A 42 -6.21 -11.95 13.31
C ASP A 42 -6.60 -11.59 11.88
N ARG A 43 -5.66 -11.76 10.94
CA ARG A 43 -5.84 -11.37 9.52
C ARG A 43 -6.29 -9.91 9.34
N GLY A 44 -5.98 -9.03 10.31
CA GLY A 44 -6.36 -7.63 10.28
C GLY A 44 -7.86 -7.40 10.42
N THR A 45 -8.63 -8.27 11.09
CA THR A 45 -10.09 -8.16 11.26
C THR A 45 -10.59 -6.80 11.74
N ARG A 46 -9.75 -6.00 12.42
CA ARG A 46 -10.09 -4.63 12.86
C ARG A 46 -9.85 -3.53 11.82
N LEU A 47 -9.30 -3.88 10.66
CA LEU A 47 -9.12 -2.98 9.53
C LEU A 47 -10.28 -3.12 8.53
N SER A 48 -10.67 -2.00 7.93
CA SER A 48 -11.60 -1.98 6.79
C SER A 48 -10.99 -2.69 5.56
N GLY A 49 -11.82 -2.99 4.56
CA GLY A 49 -11.36 -3.59 3.29
C GLY A 49 -10.28 -2.74 2.62
N GLY A 50 -10.53 -1.45 2.45
CA GLY A 50 -9.56 -0.52 1.86
C GLY A 50 -8.30 -0.32 2.71
N GLU A 51 -8.40 -0.38 4.04
CA GLU A 51 -7.22 -0.37 4.91
C GLU A 51 -6.34 -1.62 4.72
N LYS A 52 -6.95 -2.81 4.63
CA LYS A 52 -6.21 -4.05 4.34
C LYS A 52 -5.52 -4.00 2.98
N GLN A 53 -6.21 -3.51 1.96
CA GLN A 53 -5.63 -3.34 0.61
C GLN A 53 -4.42 -2.40 0.66
N ARG A 54 -4.54 -1.22 1.30
CA ARG A 54 -3.42 -0.29 1.42
C ARG A 54 -2.25 -0.82 2.26
N VAL A 55 -2.51 -1.58 3.33
CA VAL A 55 -1.45 -2.29 4.06
C VAL A 55 -0.77 -3.33 3.16
N ALA A 56 -1.53 -4.06 2.33
CA ALA A 56 -0.96 -5.02 1.39
C ALA A 56 -0.08 -4.32 0.34
N ILE A 57 -0.51 -3.17 -0.19
CA ILE A 57 0.29 -2.34 -1.10
C ILE A 57 1.58 -1.89 -0.41
N ALA A 58 1.52 -1.35 0.82
CA ALA A 58 2.70 -0.95 1.58
C ALA A 58 3.67 -2.12 1.81
N ARG A 59 3.16 -3.33 2.07
CA ARG A 59 3.98 -4.54 2.20
C ARG A 59 4.64 -4.94 0.88
N THR A 60 3.95 -4.80 -0.26
CA THR A 60 4.54 -5.04 -1.58
C THR A 60 5.66 -4.05 -1.87
N ILE A 61 5.51 -2.78 -1.48
CA ILE A 61 6.56 -1.76 -1.59
C ILE A 61 7.80 -2.18 -0.80
N LEU A 62 7.63 -2.52 0.49
CA LEU A 62 8.71 -2.92 1.39
C LEU A 62 9.42 -4.21 0.97
N LYS A 63 8.66 -5.16 0.40
CA LYS A 63 9.23 -6.41 -0.12
C LYS A 63 10.11 -6.17 -1.35
N ASN A 64 9.88 -5.07 -2.09
CA ASN A 64 10.64 -4.69 -3.27
C ASN A 64 10.84 -5.83 -4.31
N PRO A 65 9.77 -6.50 -4.79
CA PRO A 65 9.90 -7.58 -5.76
C PRO A 65 10.16 -7.06 -7.19
N LYS A 66 10.92 -7.81 -8.00
CA LYS A 66 11.21 -7.47 -9.41
C LYS A 66 9.97 -7.47 -10.31
N ILE A 67 8.98 -8.31 -9.99
CA ILE A 67 7.71 -8.42 -10.72
C ILE A 67 6.59 -8.19 -9.71
N ILE A 68 5.69 -7.28 -10.03
CA ILE A 68 4.50 -6.96 -9.25
C ILE A 68 3.28 -7.26 -10.12
N MET A 69 2.38 -8.08 -9.60
CA MET A 69 1.05 -8.30 -10.17
C MET A 69 0.01 -7.73 -9.23
N LEU A 70 -0.82 -6.82 -9.73
CA LEU A 70 -1.95 -6.24 -9.01
C LEU A 70 -3.22 -6.62 -9.75
N ASP A 71 -4.10 -7.35 -9.08
CA ASP A 71 -5.42 -7.72 -9.59
C ASP A 71 -6.48 -6.99 -8.78
N GLU A 72 -7.11 -6.00 -9.40
CA GLU A 72 -8.15 -5.15 -8.81
C GLU A 72 -7.78 -4.63 -7.40
N ALA A 73 -6.49 -4.33 -7.20
CA ALA A 73 -5.91 -4.06 -5.88
C ALA A 73 -6.49 -2.81 -5.17
N THR A 74 -7.20 -1.97 -5.93
CA THR A 74 -7.85 -0.73 -5.48
C THR A 74 -9.38 -0.81 -5.44
N SER A 75 -9.97 -1.99 -5.69
CA SER A 75 -11.42 -2.20 -5.77
C SER A 75 -12.24 -1.79 -4.54
N ALA A 76 -11.62 -1.71 -3.35
CA ALA A 76 -12.29 -1.31 -2.12
C ALA A 76 -11.96 0.13 -1.68
N LEU A 77 -11.38 0.93 -2.58
CA LEU A 77 -10.98 2.31 -2.33
C LEU A 77 -11.94 3.28 -3.02
N ASP A 78 -12.08 4.48 -2.46
CA ASP A 78 -12.70 5.60 -3.14
C ASP A 78 -11.79 6.15 -4.26
N SER A 79 -12.39 6.85 -5.22
CA SER A 79 -11.71 7.33 -6.43
C SER A 79 -10.53 8.27 -6.12
N GLU A 80 -10.61 9.06 -5.05
CA GLU A 80 -9.53 9.99 -4.68
C GLU A 80 -8.32 9.23 -4.14
N THR A 81 -8.54 8.33 -3.18
CA THR A 81 -7.49 7.46 -2.65
C THR A 81 -6.85 6.62 -3.75
N GLU A 82 -7.66 6.07 -4.67
CA GLU A 82 -7.18 5.30 -5.81
C GLU A 82 -6.25 6.13 -6.70
N GLN A 83 -6.64 7.35 -7.08
CA GLN A 83 -5.80 8.24 -7.90
C GLN A 83 -4.49 8.61 -7.21
N GLN A 84 -4.52 8.88 -5.90
CA GLN A 84 -3.30 9.18 -5.13
C GLN A 84 -2.32 8.00 -5.16
N ILE A 85 -2.81 6.77 -4.96
CA ILE A 85 -1.98 5.57 -4.99
C ILE A 85 -1.43 5.35 -6.40
N GLN A 86 -2.25 5.51 -7.45
CA GLN A 86 -1.78 5.40 -8.84
C GLN A 86 -0.67 6.42 -9.17
N ALA A 87 -0.86 7.68 -8.79
CA ALA A 87 0.13 8.72 -9.01
C ALA A 87 1.47 8.37 -8.33
N LYS A 88 1.41 7.84 -7.10
CA LYS A 88 2.58 7.44 -6.32
C LYS A 88 3.23 6.15 -6.82
N LEU A 89 2.46 5.15 -7.26
CA LEU A 89 2.97 3.84 -7.68
C LEU A 89 3.46 3.81 -9.14
N ILE A 90 2.72 4.45 -10.04
CA ILE A 90 2.91 4.33 -11.50
C ILE A 90 3.61 5.56 -12.06
N ARG A 91 3.12 6.77 -11.74
CA ARG A 91 3.54 8.00 -12.41
C ARG A 91 4.82 8.61 -11.84
N GLY A 92 5.06 8.50 -10.53
CA GLY A 92 6.18 9.18 -9.85
C GLY A 92 7.04 8.33 -8.92
N GLY A 93 6.78 7.02 -8.82
CA GLY A 93 7.34 6.19 -7.75
C GLY A 93 8.62 5.44 -8.10
N SER A 94 9.52 5.31 -7.10
CA SER A 94 10.62 4.34 -7.06
C SER A 94 10.19 2.88 -7.26
N LEU A 95 8.88 2.61 -7.28
CA LEU A 95 8.31 1.30 -7.53
C LEU A 95 8.34 0.86 -9.00
N GLY A 96 8.16 1.79 -9.94
CA GLY A 96 8.20 1.46 -11.37
C GLY A 96 9.61 1.31 -11.91
N GLN A 97 10.59 1.94 -11.25
CA GLN A 97 12.00 1.86 -11.65
C GLN A 97 12.52 0.43 -11.42
N ASP A 98 13.07 -0.15 -12.48
CA ASP A 98 13.68 -1.49 -12.53
C ASP A 98 12.76 -2.65 -12.13
N ARG A 99 11.43 -2.46 -12.26
CA ARG A 99 10.43 -3.48 -11.96
C ARG A 99 9.43 -3.63 -13.09
N THR A 100 8.93 -4.84 -13.28
CA THR A 100 7.81 -5.10 -14.16
C THR A 100 6.51 -5.05 -13.36
N LEU A 101 5.59 -4.18 -13.79
CA LEU A 101 4.29 -4.00 -13.14
C LEU A 101 3.17 -4.43 -14.10
N LEU A 102 2.46 -5.48 -13.73
CA LEU A 102 1.24 -5.93 -14.41
C LEU A 102 0.04 -5.58 -13.54
N ILE A 103 -0.87 -4.78 -14.09
CA ILE A 103 -2.06 -4.32 -13.38
C ILE A 103 -3.29 -4.72 -14.16
N ILE A 104 -4.19 -5.45 -13.50
CA ILE A 104 -5.57 -5.66 -13.92
C ILE A 104 -6.40 -4.70 -13.08
N ALA A 105 -7.15 -3.83 -13.74
CA ALA A 105 -7.97 -2.86 -13.05
C ALA A 105 -9.24 -2.54 -13.84
N LEU A 106 -10.27 -2.11 -13.11
CA LEU A 106 -11.52 -1.65 -13.67
C LEU A 106 -11.34 -0.30 -14.39
N SER A 107 -12.28 0.06 -15.27
CA SER A 107 -12.13 1.21 -16.20
C SER A 107 -11.82 2.55 -15.54
N SER A 108 -12.26 2.76 -14.29
CA SER A 108 -11.91 3.94 -13.48
C SER A 108 -10.40 4.11 -13.28
N PHE A 109 -9.65 3.01 -13.32
CA PHE A 109 -8.21 3.00 -13.11
C PHE A 109 -7.40 3.45 -14.33
N MET A 110 -7.85 3.13 -15.55
CA MET A 110 -7.11 3.44 -16.79
C MET A 110 -7.31 4.87 -17.29
N LEU A 111 -8.43 5.52 -16.93
CA LEU A 111 -8.79 6.85 -17.44
C LEU A 111 -7.94 7.99 -16.85
N ALA A 112 -7.14 7.73 -15.83
CA ALA A 112 -6.10 8.66 -15.38
C ALA A 112 -4.86 8.54 -16.26
N ARG A 113 -4.97 8.86 -17.56
CA ARG A 113 -3.85 9.08 -18.48
C ARG A 113 -3.83 10.55 -18.86
#